data_AF-A0A537WR59-F1
#
_entry.id   AF-A0A537WR59-F1
#
_cell.length_a   1.000
_cell.length_b   1.000
_cell.length_c   1.000
_cell.angle_alpha   90.00
_cell.angle_beta   90.00
_cell.angle_gamma   90.00
#
_symmetry.space_group_name_H-M   'P 1'
#
loop_
_entity.id
_entity.type
_entity.pdbx_description
1 polymer ?
#
loop_
_entity_poly.entity_id
_entity_poly.type
_entity_poly.pdbx_seq_one_letter_code
_entity_poly.pdbx_strand_id
1 'polypeptide(L)' 'MIETAENERSKVESWRLHVLMEAGYPLPLAERLAGNEAIDLHRAVELIASGCTAETAAEILL' A
#
# COMPACT_ATOMS: atom_id res chain seq x y z
N MET A 1 0.38 -21.38 20.40
CA MET A 1 -0.24 -20.06 20.21
C MET A 1 -0.81 -20.07 18.80
N ILE A 2 -2.13 -20.02 18.64
CA ILE A 2 -2.74 -20.09 17.31
C ILE A 2 -2.68 -18.67 16.73
N GLU A 3 -1.81 -18.46 15.76
CA GLU A 3 -1.87 -17.27 14.92
C GLU A 3 -3.19 -17.30 14.15
N THR A 4 -4.02 -16.29 14.36
CA THR A 4 -5.32 -16.19 13.70
C THR A 4 -5.17 -15.47 12.36
N ALA A 5 -6.03 -15.78 11.38
CA ALA A 5 -6.02 -15.11 10.07
C ALA A 5 -6.16 -13.58 10.18
N GLU A 6 -6.86 -13.09 11.21
CA GLU A 6 -6.95 -11.67 11.56
C GLU A 6 -5.58 -11.05 11.83
N ASN A 7 -4.73 -11.77 12.59
CA ASN A 7 -3.38 -11.32 12.92
C ASN A 7 -2.48 -11.26 11.68
N GLU A 8 -2.59 -12.24 10.79
CA GLU A 8 -1.84 -12.25 9.54
C GLU A 8 -2.27 -11.13 8.59
N ARG A 9 -3.58 -10.83 8.49
CA ARG A 9 -4.07 -9.69 7.71
C ARG A 9 -3.51 -8.37 8.22
N SER A 10 -3.54 -8.13 9.53
CA SER A 10 -2.98 -6.91 10.12
C SER A 10 -1.46 -6.77 9.90
N LYS A 11 -0.71 -7.89 9.91
CA LYS A 11 0.72 -7.88 9.57
C LYS A 11 0.95 -7.54 8.09
N VAL A 12 0.16 -8.13 7.19
CA VAL A 12 0.23 -7.84 5.75
C VAL A 12 -0.10 -6.39 5.48
N GLU A 13 -1.15 -5.84 6.10
CA GLU A 13 -1.52 -4.43 5.97
C GLU A 13 -0.40 -3.50 6.47
N SER A 14 0.19 -3.81 7.63
CA SER A 14 1.32 -3.04 8.18
C SER A 14 2.54 -3.08 7.24
N TRP A 15 2.82 -4.25 6.63
CA TRP A 15 3.89 -4.39 5.64
C TRP A 15 3.58 -3.61 4.35
N ARG A 16 2.34 -3.68 3.85
CA ARG A 16 1.88 -2.91 2.67
C ARG A 16 2.07 -1.41 2.90
N LEU A 17 1.68 -0.91 4.08
CA LEU A 17 1.85 0.49 4.46
C LEU A 17 3.32 0.91 4.40
N HIS A 18 4.21 0.13 5.03
CA HIS A 18 5.64 0.41 5.03
C HIS A 18 6.22 0.46 3.61
N VAL A 19 5.88 -0.51 2.76
CA VAL A 19 6.33 -0.55 1.36
C VAL A 19 5.86 0.69 0.58
N LEU A 20 4.61 1.11 0.75
CA LEU A 20 4.06 2.30 0.08
C LEU A 20 4.75 3.58 0.54
N MET A 21 5.04 3.71 1.84
CA MET A 21 5.79 4.85 2.37
C MET A 21 7.21 4.91 1.81
N GLU A 22 7.93 3.78 1.78
CA GLU A 22 9.28 3.70 1.21
C GLU A 22 9.29 4.01 -0.29
N ALA A 23 8.22 3.66 -1.00
CA ALA A 23 8.07 4.02 -2.42
C ALA A 23 7.85 5.52 -2.64
N GLY A 24 7.38 6.27 -1.65
CA GLY A 24 7.17 7.72 -1.72
C GLY A 24 5.73 8.18 -1.59
N TYR A 25 4.79 7.30 -1.24
CA TYR A 25 3.43 7.74 -0.90
C TYR A 25 3.40 8.44 0.46
N PRO A 26 2.70 9.58 0.59
CA PRO A 26 2.47 10.20 1.89
C PRO A 26 1.55 9.31 2.73
N LEU A 27 1.74 9.34 4.05
CA LEU A 27 1.03 8.46 5.00
C LEU A 27 -0.49 8.34 4.75
N PRO A 28 -1.26 9.43 4.53
CA PRO A 28 -2.71 9.30 4.34
C PRO A 28 -3.11 8.52 3.08
N LEU A 29 -2.30 8.56 2.02
CA LEU A 29 -2.56 7.77 0.81
C LEU A 29 -2.07 6.33 0.99
N ALA A 30 -0.92 6.16 1.63
CA ALA A 30 -0.36 4.84 1.92
C ALA A 30 -1.31 4.00 2.80
N GLU A 31 -1.94 4.59 3.82
CA GLU A 31 -2.95 3.92 4.66
C GLU A 31 -4.16 3.44 3.86
N ARG A 32 -4.71 4.31 3.00
CA ARG A 32 -5.86 3.96 2.14
C ARG A 32 -5.54 2.83 1.18
N LEU A 33 -4.35 2.85 0.57
CA LEU A 33 -3.91 1.82 -0.37
C LEU A 33 -3.56 0.50 0.34
N ALA A 34 -2.94 0.57 1.52
CA ALA A 34 -2.57 -0.59 2.31
C ALA A 34 -3.78 -1.39 2.78
N GLY A 35 -4.83 -0.69 3.25
CA GLY A 35 -6.07 -1.31 3.73
C GLY A 35 -6.98 -1.88 2.62
N ASN A 36 -6.69 -1.62 1.34
CA ASN A 36 -7.43 -2.20 0.23
C ASN A 36 -6.66 -3.38 -0.40
N GLU A 37 -7.02 -4.60 -0.01
CA GLU A 37 -6.39 -5.84 -0.49
C GLU A 37 -6.53 -6.07 -2.01
N ALA A 38 -7.50 -5.43 -2.67
CA ALA A 38 -7.67 -5.54 -4.14
C ALA A 38 -6.61 -4.76 -4.93
N ILE A 39 -5.86 -3.88 -4.26
CA ILE A 39 -4.82 -3.07 -4.91
C ILE A 39 -3.54 -3.87 -5.04
N ASP A 40 -3.07 -3.97 -6.28
CA ASP A 40 -1.75 -4.50 -6.62
C ASP A 40 -0.65 -3.57 -6.09
N LEU A 41 0.07 -4.05 -5.08
CA LEU A 41 1.16 -3.32 -4.45
C LEU A 41 2.34 -3.10 -5.40
N HIS A 42 2.65 -4.07 -6.27
CA HIS A 42 3.72 -3.90 -7.25
C HIS A 42 3.38 -2.77 -8.21
N ARG A 43 2.12 -2.69 -8.65
CA ARG A 43 1.69 -1.63 -9.54
C ARG A 43 1.78 -0.25 -8.89
N ALA A 44 1.41 -0.13 -7.62
CA ALA A 44 1.52 1.12 -6.88
C ALA A 44 2.99 1.61 -6.81
N VAL A 45 3.91 0.72 -6.48
CA VAL A 45 5.35 1.05 -6.41
C VAL A 45 5.91 1.43 -7.79
N GLU A 46 5.52 0.72 -8.85
CA GLU A 46 5.94 1.01 -10.22
C GLU A 46 5.50 2.40 -10.70
N LEU A 47 4.29 2.85 -10.33
CA LEU A 47 3.81 4.18 -10.70
C LEU A 47 4.76 5.26 -10.16
N ILE A 48 5.13 5.18 -8.88
CA ILE A 48 6.07 6.15 -8.29
C ILE A 48 7.47 6.00 -8.90
N ALA A 49 7.97 4.78 -9.07
CA ALA A 49 9.27 4.52 -9.69
C ALA A 49 9.36 5.06 -11.14
N SER A 50 8.23 5.13 -11.85
CA SER A 50 8.12 5.72 -13.19
C SER A 50 8.03 7.25 -13.21
N GLY A 51 8.03 7.90 -12.04
CA GLY A 51 7.92 9.37 -11.89
C GLY A 51 6.49 9.89 -11.74
N CYS A 52 5.50 9.02 -11.52
CA CYS A 52 4.15 9.46 -11.17
C CYS A 52 4.13 10.06 -9.76
N THR A 53 3.36 11.13 -9.56
CA THR A 53 3.14 11.68 -8.21
C THR A 53 2.25 10.72 -7.40
N ALA A 54 2.39 10.74 -6.08
CA ALA A 54 1.61 9.88 -5.20
C ALA A 54 0.10 10.15 -5.31
N GLU A 55 -0.29 11.40 -5.48
CA GLU A 55 -1.68 11.82 -5.65
C GLU A 55 -2.27 11.25 -6.94
N THR A 56 -1.60 11.44 -8.09
CA THR A 56 -2.08 10.90 -9.37
C THR A 56 -2.07 9.37 -9.37
N ALA A 57 -1.06 8.74 -8.77
CA ALA A 57 -1.03 7.29 -8.66
C ALA A 57 -2.18 6.76 -7.80
N ALA A 58 -2.57 7.46 -6.73
CA ALA A 58 -3.72 7.09 -5.91
C ALA A 58 -5.04 7.25 -6.68
N GLU A 59 -5.20 8.29 -7.51
CA GLU A 59 -6.38 8.45 -8.38
C GLU A 59 -6.52 7.34 -9.44
N ILE A 60 -5.42 6.71 -9.85
CA ILE A 60 -5.44 5.58 -10.79
C ILE A 60 -5.89 4.27 -10.11
N LEU A 61 -5.58 4.11 -8.82
CA LEU A 61 -5.69 2.83 -8.11
C LEU A 61 -6.96 2.70 -7.24
N LEU A 62 -7.52 3.83 -6.78
CA LEU A 62 -8.65 3.89 -5.83
C LEU A 62 -9.97 4.19 -6.56
#